data_AF-A0A922N116-F1
#
_entry.id   AF-A0A922N116-F1
#
_cell.length_a   1.000
_cell.length_b   1.000
_cell.length_c   1.000
_cell.angle_alpha   90.00
_cell.angle_beta   90.00
_cell.angle_gamma   90.00
#
_symmetry.space_group_name_H-M   'P 1'
#
loop_
_entity.id
_entity.type
_entity.pdbx_description
1 polymer ?
#
loop_
_entity_poly.entity_id
_entity_poly.type
_entity_poly.pdbx_seq_one_letter_code
_entity_poly.pdbx_strand_id
1 'polypeptide(L)'
;MAYTPPFRFLDLPKELRLMVYERLPVKTTHHYFRCSFGLDSARLVQNTAKLVHDTFMGCAILSTCRQIHCEAKFIIRRILRRINNAPIRFITLPNPNQWFMEHLAYIISYISVLPIGQKWTPISVAYAHRDSGNDCVAHNDDDNDHMAQQFLADRNGWLSFRSSTPMLYITSEDQEFDIETMKAWRDEGFIVEYIPMGKGGKQYVQTLYKLGDGMGIGERYAIVAFGDAAAVCLDVFSEPKTATSKLCSLIAYYPTSIPDTRHRFTSSFRVLVHLPEGLPGNESTVGVVRRPEVLGIQGKRKTVQKRVTPGIGAGGLQDKIVYPCFTYEGVEAGFAEHDLDEYDAVADALAWSRSLSTVRKGFSAEVDLERVWEENEEQKYRGKSVDKLLDTYTKAPTPFINFTPTMTGASGLPDLKRFYRDYFLKTSPPSLHMRLISRTTGADRVVDELYINFKHTCQMHWILPGVPPTNQKVEIVVVSIVGFRAGKVWSERVYWDQASVLFQVGLLDPEEVPEQFKRKEGDDEGDGLEMLPVSGSEAARKVMDVESEEFNDMIDDW
;
A
#
# COMPACT_ATOMS: atom_id res chain seq x y z
N MET A 1 -13.36 -16.96 35.58
CA MET A 1 -14.08 -16.43 34.40
C MET A 1 -15.58 -16.50 34.68
N ALA A 2 -16.30 -15.40 34.52
CA ALA A 2 -17.74 -15.36 34.71
C ALA A 2 -18.46 -15.99 33.49
N TYR A 3 -19.32 -16.96 33.74
CA TYR A 3 -20.13 -17.62 32.71
C TYR A 3 -21.21 -16.65 32.22
N THR A 4 -21.10 -16.16 30.98
CA THR A 4 -22.11 -15.29 30.39
C THR A 4 -23.19 -16.18 29.77
N PRO A 5 -24.48 -16.04 30.14
CA PRO A 5 -25.53 -16.87 29.55
C PRO A 5 -25.69 -16.56 28.05
N PRO A 6 -25.99 -17.58 27.21
CA PRO A 6 -26.18 -17.37 25.79
C PRO A 6 -27.39 -16.46 25.54
N PHE A 7 -27.21 -15.44 24.70
CA PHE A 7 -28.29 -14.53 24.33
C PHE A 7 -29.17 -15.14 23.24
N ARG A 8 -30.48 -14.87 23.28
CA ARG A 8 -31.40 -15.32 22.23
C ARG A 8 -31.31 -14.39 21.04
N PHE A 9 -30.94 -14.95 19.89
CA PHE A 9 -30.74 -14.18 18.65
C PHE A 9 -31.98 -13.39 18.20
N LEU A 10 -33.20 -13.91 18.43
CA LEU A 10 -34.45 -13.22 18.07
C LEU A 10 -34.79 -12.03 18.96
N ASP A 11 -34.13 -11.89 20.11
CA ASP A 11 -34.32 -10.75 21.01
C ASP A 11 -33.54 -9.51 20.53
N LEU A 12 -32.62 -9.68 19.57
CA LEU A 12 -31.95 -8.57 18.91
C LEU A 12 -32.93 -7.76 18.05
N PRO A 13 -32.79 -6.42 17.95
CA PRO A 13 -33.46 -5.63 16.93
C PRO A 13 -33.29 -6.21 15.52
N LYS A 14 -34.32 -6.08 14.68
CA LYS A 14 -34.33 -6.65 13.32
C LYS A 14 -33.13 -6.17 12.51
N GLU A 15 -32.75 -4.91 12.67
CA GLU A 15 -31.62 -4.27 12.02
C GLU A 15 -30.32 -5.01 12.31
N LEU A 16 -30.08 -5.40 13.57
CA LEU A 16 -28.90 -6.17 13.96
C LEU A 16 -28.96 -7.61 13.44
N ARG A 17 -30.13 -8.24 13.42
CA ARG A 17 -30.27 -9.58 12.82
C ARG A 17 -29.98 -9.58 11.32
N LEU A 18 -30.43 -8.56 10.59
CA LEU A 18 -30.11 -8.37 9.17
C LEU A 18 -28.60 -8.23 8.96
N MET A 19 -27.90 -7.47 9.81
CA MET A 19 -26.43 -7.37 9.79
C MET A 19 -25.74 -8.71 10.04
N VAL A 20 -26.29 -9.56 10.92
CA VAL A 20 -25.77 -10.92 11.14
C VAL A 20 -25.95 -11.79 9.89
N TYR A 21 -27.09 -11.70 9.20
CA TYR A 21 -27.30 -12.45 7.96
C TYR A 21 -26.36 -12.03 6.83
N GLU A 22 -26.03 -10.73 6.74
CA GLU A 22 -25.06 -10.21 5.76
C GLU A 22 -23.62 -10.66 6.04
N ARG A 23 -23.30 -10.97 7.30
CA ARG A 23 -21.98 -11.41 7.74
C ARG A 23 -21.83 -12.93 7.84
N LEU A 24 -22.79 -13.70 7.32
CA LEU A 24 -22.66 -15.15 7.27
C LEU A 24 -21.41 -15.52 6.43
N PRO A 25 -20.54 -16.40 6.93
CA PRO A 25 -19.25 -16.63 6.33
C PRO A 25 -19.37 -17.33 4.97
N VAL A 26 -18.62 -16.83 4.00
CA VAL A 26 -18.35 -17.51 2.73
C VAL A 26 -16.96 -18.13 2.85
N LYS A 27 -16.87 -19.45 2.67
CA LYS A 27 -15.61 -20.19 2.76
C LYS A 27 -15.03 -20.40 1.37
N THR A 28 -13.85 -19.84 1.12
CA THR A 28 -13.08 -20.20 -0.08
C THR A 28 -12.47 -21.59 0.13
N THR A 29 -12.77 -22.51 -0.78
CA THR A 29 -12.24 -23.87 -0.76
C THR A 29 -11.24 -24.04 -1.89
N HIS A 30 -10.10 -24.62 -1.54
CA HIS A 30 -9.02 -24.93 -2.48
C HIS A 30 -8.95 -26.44 -2.68
N HIS A 31 -9.08 -26.89 -3.92
CA HIS A 31 -8.88 -28.27 -4.31
C HIS A 31 -7.57 -28.38 -5.11
N TYR A 32 -6.70 -29.27 -4.68
CA TYR A 32 -5.42 -29.53 -5.33
C TYR A 32 -5.53 -30.80 -6.15
N PHE A 33 -5.16 -30.72 -7.43
CA PHE A 33 -5.12 -31.84 -8.35
C PHE A 33 -3.67 -32.04 -8.80
N ARG A 34 -3.22 -33.30 -8.75
CA ARG A 34 -2.02 -33.70 -9.49
C ARG A 34 -2.49 -34.16 -10.87
N CYS A 35 -2.04 -33.46 -11.90
CA CYS A 35 -2.31 -33.81 -13.28
C CYS A 35 -1.02 -34.34 -13.90
N SER A 36 -1.10 -35.59 -14.38
CA SER A 36 -0.01 -36.30 -15.04
C SER A 36 -0.33 -36.34 -16.53
N PHE A 37 0.46 -35.66 -17.37
CA PHE A 37 0.26 -35.65 -18.82
C PHE A 37 1.54 -36.05 -19.56
N GLY A 38 1.41 -36.96 -20.53
CA GLY A 38 2.49 -37.39 -21.43
C GLY A 38 1.97 -38.40 -22.46
N LEU A 39 2.41 -38.26 -23.73
CA LEU A 39 2.09 -39.19 -24.83
C LEU A 39 2.98 -40.45 -24.82
N ASP A 40 4.03 -40.47 -24.01
CA ASP A 40 4.92 -41.62 -23.80
C ASP A 40 5.39 -41.66 -22.34
N SER A 41 5.59 -42.87 -21.83
CA SER A 41 5.97 -43.17 -20.43
C SER A 41 7.29 -42.50 -19.99
N ALA A 42 8.09 -41.97 -20.91
CA ALA A 42 9.35 -41.29 -20.64
C ALA A 42 9.26 -39.77 -20.39
N ARG A 43 8.08 -39.13 -20.58
CA ARG A 43 7.91 -37.66 -20.43
C ARG A 43 6.67 -37.27 -19.61
N LEU A 44 6.44 -37.94 -18.49
CA LEU A 44 5.40 -37.55 -17.54
C LEU A 44 5.81 -36.26 -16.81
N VAL A 45 5.20 -35.15 -17.18
CA VAL A 45 5.31 -33.89 -16.43
C VAL A 45 4.23 -33.92 -15.35
N GLN A 46 4.63 -33.94 -14.08
CA GLN A 46 3.72 -33.80 -12.96
C GLN A 46 3.41 -32.32 -12.75
N ASN A 47 2.20 -31.91 -13.12
CA ASN A 47 1.72 -30.55 -12.86
C ASN A 47 0.72 -30.56 -11.72
N THR A 48 0.83 -29.57 -10.83
CA THR A 48 -0.18 -29.33 -9.80
C THR A 48 -1.11 -28.21 -10.25
N ALA A 49 -2.40 -28.52 -10.28
CA ALA A 49 -3.44 -27.56 -10.57
C ALA A 49 -4.27 -27.29 -9.31
N LYS A 50 -4.67 -26.04 -9.12
CA LYS A 50 -5.45 -25.58 -7.97
C LYS A 50 -6.78 -24.99 -8.44
N LEU A 51 -7.88 -25.65 -8.11
CA LEU A 51 -9.23 -25.12 -8.28
C LEU A 51 -9.63 -24.36 -7.03
N VAL A 52 -10.13 -23.15 -7.21
CA VAL A 52 -10.58 -22.29 -6.12
C VAL A 52 -12.03 -21.91 -6.37
N HIS A 53 -12.90 -22.25 -5.43
CA HIS A 53 -14.31 -21.87 -5.45
C HIS A 53 -14.78 -21.43 -4.07
N ASP A 54 -15.81 -20.58 -4.05
CA ASP A 54 -16.42 -20.09 -2.81
C ASP A 54 -17.64 -20.94 -2.47
N THR A 55 -17.74 -21.37 -1.21
CA THR A 55 -18.85 -22.16 -0.67
C THR A 55 -19.55 -21.38 0.43
N PHE A 56 -20.88 -21.37 0.42
CA PHE A 56 -21.67 -20.69 1.45
C PHE A 56 -22.48 -21.68 2.27
N MET A 57 -22.02 -21.94 3.50
CA MET A 57 -22.71 -22.82 4.45
C MET A 57 -23.88 -22.14 5.18
N GLY A 58 -24.03 -20.82 5.04
CA GLY A 58 -25.08 -20.03 5.68
C GLY A 58 -26.50 -20.33 5.19
N CYS A 59 -26.69 -21.16 4.16
CA CYS A 59 -28.01 -21.60 3.70
C CYS A 59 -28.82 -22.33 4.78
N ALA A 60 -28.15 -23.02 5.71
CA ALA A 60 -28.81 -23.76 6.80
C ALA A 60 -29.69 -22.86 7.68
N ILE A 61 -29.37 -21.56 7.76
CA ILE A 61 -30.14 -20.61 8.57
C ILE A 61 -31.58 -20.43 8.03
N LEU A 62 -31.81 -20.65 6.74
CA LEU A 62 -33.13 -20.57 6.12
C LEU A 62 -34.08 -21.68 6.61
N SER A 63 -33.55 -22.71 7.25
CA SER A 63 -34.30 -23.84 7.80
C SER A 63 -34.60 -23.70 9.30
N THR A 64 -34.20 -22.60 9.94
CA THR A 64 -34.30 -22.42 11.40
C THR A 64 -35.73 -22.11 11.85
N CYS A 65 -36.31 -20.99 11.43
CA CYS A 65 -37.70 -20.63 11.70
C CYS A 65 -38.25 -19.67 10.64
N ARG A 66 -39.58 -19.49 10.62
CA ARG A 66 -40.28 -18.65 9.63
C ARG A 66 -39.80 -17.20 9.62
N GLN A 67 -39.52 -16.62 10.78
CA GLN A 67 -39.08 -15.23 10.89
C GLN A 67 -37.68 -15.04 10.29
N ILE A 68 -36.72 -15.87 10.69
CA ILE A 68 -35.35 -15.87 10.15
C ILE A 68 -35.36 -16.16 8.65
N HIS A 69 -36.18 -17.11 8.20
CA HIS A 69 -36.34 -17.40 6.77
C HIS A 69 -36.82 -16.16 6.00
N CYS A 70 -37.86 -15.46 6.48
CA CYS A 70 -38.38 -14.27 5.82
C CYS A 70 -37.38 -13.12 5.76
N GLU A 71 -36.59 -12.92 6.82
CA GLU A 71 -35.59 -11.85 6.91
C GLU A 71 -34.35 -12.18 6.06
N ALA A 72 -33.83 -13.40 6.14
CA ALA A 72 -32.55 -13.77 5.52
C ALA A 72 -32.66 -14.18 4.04
N LYS A 73 -33.82 -14.62 3.53
CA LYS A 73 -33.94 -15.20 2.17
C LYS A 73 -33.45 -14.30 1.05
N PHE A 74 -33.64 -12.99 1.13
CA PHE A 74 -33.22 -12.06 0.08
C PHE A 74 -31.72 -11.80 0.13
N ILE A 75 -31.16 -11.66 1.34
CA ILE A 75 -29.72 -11.49 1.59
C ILE A 75 -28.97 -12.75 1.11
N ILE A 76 -29.45 -13.94 1.49
CA ILE A 76 -28.83 -15.21 1.09
C ILE A 76 -28.93 -15.44 -0.41
N ARG A 77 -30.07 -15.12 -1.05
CA ARG A 77 -30.17 -15.18 -2.51
C ARG A 77 -29.16 -14.27 -3.22
N ARG A 78 -28.90 -13.07 -2.67
CA ARG A 78 -27.89 -12.15 -3.21
C ARG A 78 -26.48 -12.71 -3.07
N ILE A 79 -26.13 -13.28 -1.91
CA ILE A 79 -24.84 -13.94 -1.66
C ILE A 79 -24.65 -15.13 -2.61
N LEU A 80 -25.67 -15.98 -2.76
CA LEU A 80 -25.64 -17.13 -3.66
C LEU A 80 -25.50 -16.71 -5.13
N ARG A 81 -26.17 -15.65 -5.59
CA ARG A 81 -25.97 -15.11 -6.94
C ARG A 81 -24.55 -14.61 -7.15
N ARG A 82 -23.97 -13.92 -6.16
CA ARG A 82 -22.57 -13.45 -6.22
C ARG A 82 -21.60 -14.62 -6.35
N ILE A 83 -21.80 -15.68 -5.59
CA ILE A 83 -20.96 -16.90 -5.64
C ILE A 83 -21.14 -17.63 -6.97
N ASN A 84 -22.38 -17.78 -7.43
CA ASN A 84 -22.68 -18.50 -8.68
C ASN A 84 -22.21 -17.75 -9.94
N ASN A 85 -22.12 -16.42 -9.87
CA ASN A 85 -21.62 -15.57 -10.95
C ASN A 85 -20.11 -15.29 -10.83
N ALA A 86 -19.46 -15.70 -9.74
CA ALA A 86 -18.01 -15.56 -9.61
C ALA A 86 -17.32 -16.58 -10.52
N PRO A 87 -16.31 -16.16 -11.30
CA PRO A 87 -15.57 -17.10 -12.13
C PRO A 87 -14.83 -18.11 -11.25
N ILE A 88 -15.00 -19.38 -11.57
CA ILE A 88 -14.21 -20.46 -10.97
C ILE A 88 -12.75 -20.22 -11.34
N ARG A 89 -11.87 -20.14 -10.34
CA ARG A 89 -10.46 -19.81 -10.55
C ARG A 89 -9.65 -21.09 -10.63
N PHE A 90 -8.93 -21.28 -11.73
CA PHE A 90 -8.00 -22.39 -11.94
C PHE A 90 -6.59 -21.83 -12.01
N ILE A 91 -5.71 -22.27 -11.10
CA ILE A 91 -4.33 -21.78 -10.99
C ILE A 91 -3.39 -22.94 -11.32
N THR A 92 -2.51 -22.76 -12.30
CA THR A 92 -1.46 -23.71 -12.67
C THR A 92 -0.07 -23.10 -12.43
N LEU A 93 0.90 -23.91 -12.02
CA LEU A 93 2.33 -23.53 -11.93
C LEU A 93 3.01 -23.73 -13.31
N PRO A 94 4.18 -23.10 -13.57
CA PRO A 94 4.42 -22.31 -14.79
C PRO A 94 4.66 -23.15 -16.06
N ASN A 95 4.17 -22.61 -17.18
CA ASN A 95 4.03 -23.19 -18.54
C ASN A 95 2.86 -24.17 -18.73
N PRO A 96 1.61 -23.69 -18.82
CA PRO A 96 0.58 -24.46 -19.51
C PRO A 96 1.04 -24.64 -20.96
N ASN A 97 1.42 -25.85 -21.32
CA ASN A 97 1.68 -26.22 -22.70
C ASN A 97 0.43 -25.98 -23.55
N GLN A 98 0.60 -25.65 -24.83
CA GLN A 98 -0.47 -25.31 -25.78
C GLN A 98 -1.64 -26.32 -25.76
N TRP A 99 -1.32 -27.60 -25.50
CA TRP A 99 -2.28 -28.68 -25.28
C TRP A 99 -3.26 -28.45 -24.10
N PHE A 100 -2.78 -27.94 -22.95
CA PHE A 100 -3.62 -27.65 -21.77
C PHE A 100 -4.66 -26.58 -22.10
N MET A 101 -4.28 -25.55 -22.88
CA MET A 101 -5.18 -24.50 -23.31
C MET A 101 -6.22 -25.03 -24.33
N GLU A 102 -5.81 -25.93 -25.24
CA GLU A 102 -6.70 -26.58 -26.22
C GLU A 102 -7.73 -27.52 -25.58
N HIS A 103 -7.40 -28.14 -24.43
CA HIS A 103 -8.25 -29.13 -23.76
C HIS A 103 -8.92 -28.61 -22.47
N LEU A 104 -8.72 -27.34 -22.11
CA LEU A 104 -9.27 -26.70 -20.91
C LEU A 104 -10.81 -26.83 -20.84
N ALA A 105 -11.48 -26.68 -21.98
CA ALA A 105 -12.93 -26.81 -22.10
C ALA A 105 -13.42 -28.22 -21.75
N TYR A 106 -12.67 -29.26 -22.11
CA TYR A 106 -13.00 -30.65 -21.78
C TYR A 106 -12.81 -30.94 -20.29
N ILE A 107 -11.73 -30.43 -19.69
CA ILE A 107 -11.46 -30.55 -18.24
C ILE A 107 -12.56 -29.85 -17.43
N ILE A 108 -12.97 -28.65 -17.84
CA ILE A 108 -14.05 -27.90 -17.20
C ILE A 108 -15.38 -28.65 -17.32
N SER A 109 -15.66 -29.29 -18.47
CA SER A 109 -16.90 -30.07 -18.67
C SER A 109 -17.04 -31.26 -17.71
N TYR A 110 -15.93 -31.90 -17.33
CA TYR A 110 -15.90 -33.01 -16.36
C TYR A 110 -16.06 -32.56 -14.90
N ILE A 111 -15.68 -31.32 -14.57
CA ILE A 111 -15.83 -30.73 -13.23
C ILE A 111 -17.26 -30.21 -13.02
N SER A 112 -17.99 -29.91 -14.10
CA SER A 112 -19.31 -29.26 -14.04
C SER A 112 -20.53 -30.16 -13.75
N VAL A 113 -20.38 -31.46 -13.46
CA VAL A 113 -21.54 -32.32 -13.22
C VAL A 113 -21.34 -33.25 -12.02
N LEU A 114 -21.48 -32.75 -10.79
CA LEU A 114 -21.90 -33.58 -9.65
C LEU A 114 -22.88 -32.80 -8.74
N PRO A 115 -24.07 -33.36 -8.44
CA PRO A 115 -25.00 -32.76 -7.50
C PRO A 115 -24.40 -32.66 -6.08
N ILE A 116 -24.73 -31.58 -5.38
CA ILE A 116 -24.36 -31.30 -3.99
C ILE A 116 -24.72 -32.50 -3.09
N GLY A 117 -23.73 -33.17 -2.50
CA GLY A 117 -23.96 -34.17 -1.45
C GLY A 117 -23.04 -35.39 -1.37
N GLN A 118 -22.13 -35.64 -2.33
CA GLN A 118 -21.18 -36.77 -2.23
C GLN A 118 -19.77 -36.33 -1.84
N LYS A 119 -19.12 -37.14 -0.98
CA LYS A 119 -17.70 -37.00 -0.65
C LYS A 119 -16.85 -37.27 -1.90
N TRP A 120 -15.87 -36.41 -2.13
CA TRP A 120 -14.83 -36.61 -3.12
C TRP A 120 -14.08 -37.92 -2.84
N THR A 121 -14.13 -38.88 -3.75
CA THR A 121 -13.09 -39.91 -3.86
C THR A 121 -12.10 -39.45 -4.94
N PRO A 122 -10.78 -39.59 -4.74
CA PRO A 122 -9.81 -39.24 -5.78
C PRO A 122 -10.03 -40.14 -7.00
N ILE A 123 -10.34 -39.55 -8.15
CA ILE A 123 -10.34 -40.29 -9.42
C ILE A 123 -8.90 -40.35 -9.90
N SER A 124 -8.27 -41.51 -9.72
CA SER A 124 -7.01 -41.87 -10.37
C SER A 124 -7.31 -42.16 -11.84
N VAL A 125 -6.98 -41.25 -12.77
CA VAL A 125 -6.89 -41.63 -14.19
C VAL A 125 -5.49 -42.20 -14.41
N ALA A 126 -5.36 -43.51 -14.15
CA ALA A 126 -4.24 -44.31 -14.60
C ALA A 126 -4.79 -45.37 -15.56
N TYR A 127 -4.20 -45.44 -16.76
CA TYR A 127 -4.32 -46.66 -17.54
C TYR A 127 -3.46 -47.75 -16.89
N ALA A 128 -4.05 -48.95 -16.86
CA ALA A 128 -3.46 -50.28 -16.68
C ALA A 128 -3.46 -50.92 -15.26
N HIS A 129 -4.16 -52.07 -15.23
CA HIS A 129 -3.95 -53.29 -14.44
C HIS A 129 -3.93 -53.26 -12.90
N ARG A 130 -4.65 -54.27 -12.34
CA ARG A 130 -4.60 -54.87 -10.99
C ARG A 130 -3.24 -54.70 -10.29
N ASP A 131 -3.12 -54.45 -8.99
CA ASP A 131 -3.67 -55.20 -7.84
C ASP A 131 -3.49 -54.43 -6.51
N SER A 132 -4.26 -54.88 -5.50
CA SER A 132 -4.00 -54.96 -4.03
C SER A 132 -3.66 -53.74 -3.12
N GLY A 133 -4.43 -53.63 -2.02
CA GLY A 133 -3.87 -53.51 -0.66
C GLY A 133 -4.27 -52.31 0.23
N ASN A 134 -5.02 -52.60 1.31
CA ASN A 134 -5.20 -51.95 2.64
C ASN A 134 -4.12 -50.95 3.13
N ASP A 135 -4.26 -50.11 4.14
CA ASP A 135 -5.26 -49.70 5.16
C ASP A 135 -4.65 -48.44 5.80
N CYS A 136 -5.44 -47.48 6.31
CA CYS A 136 -4.92 -46.46 7.25
C CYS A 136 -5.94 -46.11 8.34
N VAL A 137 -5.50 -46.32 9.58
CA VAL A 137 -6.11 -46.01 10.87
C VAL A 137 -6.16 -44.50 11.12
N ALA A 138 -7.22 -44.01 11.76
CA ALA A 138 -7.35 -42.64 12.23
C ALA A 138 -6.97 -42.53 13.71
N HIS A 139 -6.13 -41.54 14.05
CA HIS A 139 -6.00 -41.02 15.40
C HIS A 139 -6.56 -39.59 15.43
N ASN A 140 -7.47 -39.35 16.37
CA ASN A 140 -7.79 -38.03 16.90
C ASN A 140 -6.65 -37.59 17.82
N ASP A 141 -6.44 -36.28 17.96
CA ASP A 141 -6.47 -35.62 19.26
C ASP A 141 -6.54 -34.10 19.12
N ASP A 142 -7.21 -33.54 20.13
CA ASP A 142 -7.62 -32.17 20.38
C ASP A 142 -6.46 -31.16 20.50
N ASP A 143 -6.75 -29.86 20.30
CA ASP A 143 -6.56 -28.89 21.39
C ASP A 143 -7.09 -27.47 21.08
N ASN A 144 -8.09 -27.10 21.89
CA ASN A 144 -8.32 -25.85 22.62
C ASN A 144 -8.01 -24.46 22.02
N ASP A 145 -9.10 -23.72 21.84
CA ASP A 145 -9.38 -22.38 22.40
C ASP A 145 -8.19 -21.49 22.80
N HIS A 146 -7.91 -20.51 21.95
CA HIS A 146 -7.43 -19.20 22.37
C HIS A 146 -8.28 -18.11 21.71
N MET A 147 -8.95 -17.34 22.56
CA MET A 147 -9.65 -16.08 22.29
C MET A 147 -8.84 -15.16 21.36
N ALA A 148 -9.15 -15.19 20.06
CA ALA A 148 -8.61 -14.26 19.09
C ALA A 148 -9.55 -13.06 18.95
N GLN A 149 -9.05 -11.88 19.29
CA GLN A 149 -9.56 -10.58 18.85
C GLN A 149 -9.54 -10.55 17.32
N GLN A 150 -10.62 -11.04 16.72
CA GLN A 150 -10.76 -11.15 15.27
C GLN A 150 -11.10 -9.76 14.70
N PHE A 151 -10.05 -8.94 14.50
CA PHE A 151 -10.07 -7.91 13.47
C PHE A 151 -10.36 -8.62 12.14
N LEU A 152 -11.60 -8.46 11.66
CA LEU A 152 -12.11 -9.07 10.44
C LEU A 152 -11.35 -8.51 9.24
N ALA A 153 -10.27 -9.20 8.90
CA ALA A 153 -9.48 -8.93 7.74
C ALA A 153 -10.17 -9.52 6.51
N ASP A 154 -10.73 -8.68 5.66
CA ASP A 154 -11.27 -9.14 4.38
C ASP A 154 -10.19 -9.16 3.30
N ARG A 155 -10.30 -10.19 2.45
CA ARG A 155 -9.58 -10.53 1.20
C ARG A 155 -8.04 -10.55 1.19
N ASN A 156 -7.33 -9.66 1.90
CA ASN A 156 -5.85 -9.56 1.91
C ASN A 156 -5.23 -9.36 3.32
N GLY A 157 -5.99 -9.49 4.42
CA GLY A 157 -5.37 -9.56 5.76
C GLY A 157 -5.04 -8.23 6.45
N TRP A 158 -5.11 -7.09 5.76
CA TRP A 158 -4.49 -5.84 6.24
C TRP A 158 -5.39 -4.58 6.24
N LEU A 159 -6.43 -4.51 5.39
CA LEU A 159 -7.41 -3.42 5.40
C LEU A 159 -8.67 -3.86 6.12
N SER A 160 -9.21 -3.01 6.99
CA SER A 160 -10.55 -3.16 7.54
C SER A 160 -11.44 -2.00 7.08
N PHE A 161 -12.56 -2.32 6.43
CA PHE A 161 -13.55 -1.35 6.00
C PHE A 161 -14.75 -1.40 6.94
N ARG A 162 -15.20 -0.25 7.46
CA ARG A 162 -16.30 -0.21 8.43
C ARG A 162 -17.69 -0.56 7.85
N SER A 163 -17.86 -0.62 6.52
CA SER A 163 -18.98 -1.28 5.81
C SER A 163 -18.98 -0.81 4.34
N SER A 164 -19.20 -1.74 3.39
CA SER A 164 -19.29 -1.58 1.93
C SER A 164 -17.99 -1.63 1.10
N THR A 165 -18.16 -2.11 -0.13
CA THR A 165 -17.11 -2.32 -1.14
C THR A 165 -16.57 -0.98 -1.65
N PRO A 166 -15.25 -0.71 -1.57
CA PRO A 166 -14.69 0.60 -1.88
C PRO A 166 -14.53 0.79 -3.40
N MET A 167 -15.61 1.21 -4.06
CA MET A 167 -15.63 1.46 -5.51
C MET A 167 -14.85 2.73 -5.87
N LEU A 168 -13.85 2.60 -6.72
CA LEU A 168 -13.00 3.69 -7.20
C LEU A 168 -13.11 3.79 -8.72
N TYR A 169 -13.60 4.93 -9.20
CA TYR A 169 -13.63 5.23 -10.62
C TYR A 169 -12.36 5.99 -11.00
N ILE A 170 -11.70 5.54 -12.06
CA ILE A 170 -10.58 6.25 -12.68
C ILE A 170 -11.05 6.81 -14.02
N THR A 171 -10.69 8.05 -14.35
CA THR A 171 -11.15 8.70 -15.58
C THR A 171 -10.08 9.62 -16.16
N SER A 172 -9.90 9.56 -17.48
CA SER A 172 -8.99 10.43 -18.24
C SER A 172 -9.64 10.80 -19.58
N GLU A 173 -8.97 11.63 -20.38
CA GLU A 173 -9.38 11.98 -21.74
C GLU A 173 -9.32 10.82 -22.72
N ASP A 174 -8.41 9.88 -22.49
CA ASP A 174 -8.09 8.79 -23.41
C ASP A 174 -9.05 7.59 -23.32
N GLN A 175 -9.07 6.76 -24.36
CA GLN A 175 -9.88 5.53 -24.40
C GLN A 175 -9.31 4.43 -23.50
N GLU A 176 -8.00 4.43 -23.33
CA GLU A 176 -7.25 3.55 -22.44
C GLU A 176 -6.55 4.42 -21.39
N PHE A 177 -6.02 3.81 -20.35
CA PHE A 177 -5.34 4.52 -19.26
C PHE A 177 -4.27 3.62 -18.67
N ASP A 178 -3.31 4.24 -17.99
CA ASP A 178 -2.17 3.60 -17.34
C ASP A 178 -2.60 2.39 -16.49
N ILE A 179 -2.13 1.22 -16.93
CA ILE A 179 -2.40 -0.08 -16.31
C ILE A 179 -1.70 -0.19 -14.95
N GLU A 180 -0.52 0.40 -14.78
CA GLU A 180 0.24 0.35 -13.53
C GLU A 180 -0.48 1.14 -12.43
N THR A 181 -0.94 2.36 -12.74
CA THR A 181 -1.77 3.15 -11.82
C THR A 181 -3.05 2.42 -11.43
N MET A 182 -3.79 1.86 -12.41
CA MET A 182 -5.00 1.09 -12.11
C MET A 182 -4.71 -0.13 -11.22
N LYS A 183 -3.62 -0.84 -11.49
CA LYS A 183 -3.20 -2.01 -10.71
C LYS A 183 -2.82 -1.60 -9.30
N ALA A 184 -2.07 -0.51 -9.11
CA ALA A 184 -1.70 0.00 -7.79
C ALA A 184 -2.93 0.25 -6.91
N TRP A 185 -3.98 0.87 -7.45
CA TRP A 185 -5.24 1.05 -6.72
C TRP A 185 -5.97 -0.27 -6.41
N ARG A 186 -5.96 -1.24 -7.32
CA ARG A 186 -6.54 -2.58 -7.05
C ARG A 186 -5.77 -3.33 -5.96
N ASP A 187 -4.45 -3.22 -5.97
CA ASP A 187 -3.56 -3.85 -5.00
C ASP A 187 -3.77 -3.24 -3.59
N GLU A 188 -4.13 -1.95 -3.52
CA GLU A 188 -4.63 -1.29 -2.31
C GLU A 188 -6.06 -1.69 -1.90
N GLY A 189 -6.67 -2.69 -2.55
CA GLY A 189 -7.95 -3.28 -2.16
C GLY A 189 -9.19 -2.57 -2.70
N PHE A 190 -9.03 -1.58 -3.57
CA PHE A 190 -10.16 -0.89 -4.22
C PHE A 190 -10.74 -1.73 -5.37
N ILE A 191 -12.06 -1.64 -5.58
CA ILE A 191 -12.65 -2.09 -6.86
C ILE A 191 -12.50 -0.94 -7.85
N VAL A 192 -11.65 -1.13 -8.85
CA VAL A 192 -11.29 -0.08 -9.80
C VAL A 192 -11.99 -0.29 -11.12
N GLU A 193 -12.76 0.70 -11.56
CA GLU A 193 -13.40 0.77 -12.88
C GLU A 193 -12.89 2.01 -13.63
N TYR A 194 -12.51 1.83 -14.90
CA TYR A 194 -12.06 2.92 -15.75
C TYR A 194 -13.21 3.47 -16.59
N ILE A 195 -13.33 4.79 -16.65
CA ILE A 195 -14.36 5.51 -17.40
C ILE A 195 -13.68 6.55 -18.30
N PRO A 196 -13.57 6.31 -19.61
CA PRO A 196 -13.00 7.30 -20.52
C PRO A 196 -13.95 8.50 -20.69
N MET A 197 -13.38 9.71 -20.74
CA MET A 197 -14.13 10.90 -21.13
C MET A 197 -14.46 10.89 -22.62
N GLY A 198 -13.55 10.37 -23.46
CA GLY A 198 -13.71 10.33 -24.91
C GLY A 198 -13.95 11.74 -25.47
N LYS A 199 -15.01 11.93 -26.27
CA LYS A 199 -15.36 13.26 -26.80
C LYS A 199 -16.00 14.20 -25.76
N GLY A 200 -16.10 13.77 -24.49
CA GLY A 200 -16.63 14.53 -23.38
C GLY A 200 -18.10 14.95 -23.54
N GLY A 201 -18.39 16.18 -23.12
CA GLY A 201 -19.71 16.80 -23.28
C GLY A 201 -20.81 16.19 -22.40
N LYS A 202 -22.07 16.36 -22.82
CA LYS A 202 -23.25 15.99 -22.03
C LYS A 202 -23.32 14.51 -21.68
N GLN A 203 -22.83 13.63 -22.57
CA GLN A 203 -22.88 12.19 -22.35
C GLN A 203 -21.97 11.77 -21.20
N TYR A 204 -20.72 12.27 -21.18
CA TYR A 204 -19.80 12.00 -20.08
C TYR A 204 -20.33 12.54 -18.74
N VAL A 205 -20.88 13.75 -18.73
CA VAL A 205 -21.53 14.32 -17.53
C VAL A 205 -22.71 13.47 -17.05
N GLN A 206 -23.51 12.92 -17.97
CA GLN A 206 -24.58 11.99 -17.61
C GLN A 206 -24.05 10.69 -17.01
N THR A 207 -22.93 10.16 -17.51
CA THR A 207 -22.25 9.00 -16.92
C THR A 207 -21.81 9.31 -15.49
N LEU A 208 -21.18 10.47 -15.24
CA LEU A 208 -20.75 10.89 -13.90
C LEU A 208 -21.92 10.97 -12.91
N TYR A 209 -23.09 11.44 -13.33
CA TYR A 209 -24.28 11.45 -12.48
C TYR A 209 -24.86 10.07 -12.17
N LYS A 210 -24.51 9.05 -12.96
CA LYS A 210 -25.01 7.68 -12.79
C LYS A 210 -24.07 6.76 -12.01
N LEU A 211 -22.87 7.24 -11.62
CA LEU A 211 -21.89 6.40 -10.90
C LEU A 211 -22.42 5.84 -9.58
N GLY A 212 -23.31 6.58 -8.91
CA GLY A 212 -23.95 6.14 -7.67
C GLY A 212 -25.19 5.27 -7.86
N ASP A 213 -25.63 5.02 -9.10
CA ASP A 213 -26.83 4.26 -9.38
C ASP A 213 -26.64 2.79 -8.98
N GLY A 214 -27.68 2.18 -8.38
CA GLY A 214 -27.62 0.79 -7.92
C GLY A 214 -26.87 0.57 -6.60
N MET A 215 -26.12 1.56 -6.10
CA MET A 215 -25.47 1.46 -4.78
C MET A 215 -26.50 1.48 -3.64
N GLY A 216 -26.33 0.63 -2.65
CA GLY A 216 -27.15 0.55 -1.44
C GLY A 216 -26.97 1.74 -0.48
N ILE A 217 -27.69 1.68 0.64
CA ILE A 217 -27.56 2.67 1.72
C ILE A 217 -26.20 2.46 2.40
N GLY A 218 -25.41 3.53 2.51
CA GLY A 218 -24.07 3.50 3.11
C GLY A 218 -22.93 3.15 2.15
N GLU A 219 -23.26 2.67 0.96
CA GLU A 219 -22.29 2.46 -0.12
C GLU A 219 -21.88 3.79 -0.74
N ARG A 220 -20.58 3.94 -1.00
CA ARG A 220 -19.94 5.17 -1.47
C ARG A 220 -18.98 4.86 -2.60
N TYR A 221 -18.62 5.88 -3.37
CA TYR A 221 -17.58 5.76 -4.39
C TYR A 221 -16.61 6.95 -4.33
N ALA A 222 -15.43 6.75 -4.88
CA ALA A 222 -14.45 7.82 -5.09
C ALA A 222 -14.09 7.92 -6.59
N ILE A 223 -13.56 9.08 -6.97
CA ILE A 223 -13.08 9.36 -8.33
C ILE A 223 -11.62 9.80 -8.25
N VAL A 224 -10.79 9.24 -9.13
CA VAL A 224 -9.45 9.75 -9.44
C VAL A 224 -9.46 10.12 -10.93
N ALA A 225 -9.34 11.41 -11.21
CA ALA A 225 -9.48 11.95 -12.54
C ALA A 225 -8.19 12.64 -12.99
N PHE A 226 -7.88 12.53 -14.29
CA PHE A 226 -6.67 13.05 -14.91
C PHE A 226 -7.02 14.02 -16.06
N GLY A 227 -6.16 15.01 -16.32
CA GLY A 227 -6.26 15.91 -17.49
C GLY A 227 -7.60 16.63 -17.62
N ASP A 228 -8.18 16.64 -18.82
CA ASP A 228 -9.47 17.29 -19.09
C ASP A 228 -10.62 16.64 -18.30
N ALA A 229 -10.58 15.32 -18.08
CA ALA A 229 -11.58 14.62 -17.29
C ALA A 229 -11.60 15.10 -15.83
N ALA A 230 -10.43 15.46 -15.28
CA ALA A 230 -10.30 16.05 -13.96
C ALA A 230 -10.98 17.43 -13.88
N ALA A 231 -10.78 18.29 -14.89
CA ALA A 231 -11.42 19.59 -14.96
C ALA A 231 -12.96 19.47 -15.01
N VAL A 232 -13.48 18.52 -15.81
CA VAL A 232 -14.92 18.26 -15.89
C VAL A 232 -15.46 17.70 -14.57
N CYS A 233 -14.76 16.76 -13.92
CA CYS A 233 -15.15 16.24 -12.61
C CYS A 233 -15.24 17.36 -11.57
N LEU A 234 -14.23 18.22 -11.47
CA LEU A 234 -14.25 19.35 -10.53
C LEU A 234 -15.48 20.23 -10.76
N ASP A 235 -15.83 20.55 -12.01
CA ASP A 235 -17.02 21.35 -12.34
C ASP A 235 -18.33 20.64 -11.99
N VAL A 236 -18.47 19.37 -12.36
CA VAL A 236 -19.69 18.57 -12.13
C VAL A 236 -19.98 18.39 -10.65
N PHE A 237 -18.95 18.16 -9.84
CA PHE A 237 -19.07 17.89 -8.41
C PHE A 237 -18.95 19.15 -7.52
N SER A 238 -18.66 20.32 -8.12
CA SER A 238 -18.74 21.63 -7.43
C SER A 238 -20.18 22.03 -7.08
N GLU A 239 -21.17 21.53 -7.83
CA GLU A 239 -22.60 21.81 -7.59
C GLU A 239 -23.26 20.58 -6.93
N PRO A 240 -23.66 20.65 -5.65
CA PRO A 240 -24.26 19.51 -4.96
C PRO A 240 -25.56 19.05 -5.62
N LYS A 241 -25.68 17.75 -5.91
CA LYS A 241 -26.90 17.13 -6.45
C LYS A 241 -27.17 15.81 -5.74
N THR A 242 -28.42 15.39 -5.68
CA THR A 242 -28.77 14.08 -5.10
C THR A 242 -28.04 12.93 -5.80
N ALA A 243 -27.85 13.03 -7.13
CA ALA A 243 -27.12 12.07 -7.95
C ALA A 243 -25.64 11.90 -7.55
N THR A 244 -25.03 12.95 -6.99
CA THR A 244 -23.61 12.96 -6.59
C THR A 244 -23.40 12.73 -5.08
N SER A 245 -24.48 12.51 -4.33
CA SER A 245 -24.44 12.41 -2.85
C SER A 245 -23.63 11.24 -2.29
N LYS A 246 -23.34 10.21 -3.10
CA LYS A 246 -22.54 9.03 -2.69
C LYS A 246 -21.04 9.18 -2.94
N LEU A 247 -20.61 10.25 -3.61
CA LEU A 247 -19.20 10.56 -3.74
C LEU A 247 -18.59 10.80 -2.35
N CYS A 248 -17.48 10.15 -2.04
CA CYS A 248 -16.75 10.35 -0.78
C CYS A 248 -15.39 11.02 -0.98
N SER A 249 -14.79 10.90 -2.17
CA SER A 249 -13.53 11.56 -2.52
C SER A 249 -13.39 11.81 -4.02
N LEU A 250 -12.84 12.97 -4.39
CA LEU A 250 -12.49 13.35 -5.75
C LEU A 250 -11.03 13.83 -5.77
N ILE A 251 -10.19 13.12 -6.50
CA ILE A 251 -8.79 13.47 -6.74
C ILE A 251 -8.66 13.94 -8.18
N ALA A 252 -8.04 15.10 -8.39
CA ALA A 252 -7.83 15.69 -9.71
C ALA A 252 -6.34 15.87 -9.97
N TYR A 253 -5.79 15.09 -10.90
CA TYR A 253 -4.42 15.19 -11.39
C TYR A 253 -4.38 16.10 -12.62
N TYR A 254 -3.54 17.14 -12.54
CA TYR A 254 -3.29 18.14 -13.60
C TYR A 254 -4.55 18.56 -14.39
N PRO A 255 -5.63 19.00 -13.71
CA PRO A 255 -6.81 19.47 -14.41
C PRO A 255 -6.48 20.69 -15.28
N THR A 256 -6.94 20.71 -16.52
CA THR A 256 -6.76 21.87 -17.44
C THR A 256 -7.47 23.14 -16.93
N SER A 257 -8.48 22.97 -16.07
CA SER A 257 -9.06 24.08 -15.31
C SER A 257 -9.56 23.66 -13.93
N ILE A 258 -9.49 24.61 -12.99
CA ILE A 258 -9.97 24.45 -11.61
C ILE A 258 -11.10 25.45 -11.32
N PRO A 259 -11.98 25.15 -10.36
CA PRO A 259 -12.97 26.10 -9.87
C PRO A 259 -12.30 27.36 -9.30
N ASP A 260 -13.10 28.42 -9.13
CA ASP A 260 -12.64 29.66 -8.49
C ASP A 260 -11.88 29.32 -7.20
N THR A 261 -10.75 29.99 -6.95
CA THR A 261 -9.88 29.67 -5.82
C THR A 261 -10.58 29.84 -4.48
N ARG A 262 -11.66 30.64 -4.42
CA ARG A 262 -12.51 30.84 -3.24
C ARG A 262 -13.72 29.90 -3.19
N HIS A 263 -13.90 29.03 -4.18
CA HIS A 263 -14.99 28.06 -4.21
C HIS A 263 -14.86 27.08 -3.04
N ARG A 264 -15.97 26.88 -2.32
CA ARG A 264 -16.05 25.94 -1.21
C ARG A 264 -16.86 24.73 -1.65
N PHE A 265 -16.18 23.59 -1.79
CA PHE A 265 -16.83 22.30 -1.96
C PHE A 265 -17.65 21.94 -0.72
N THR A 266 -18.70 21.15 -0.92
CA THR A 266 -19.49 20.57 0.18
C THR A 266 -18.59 19.69 1.07
N SER A 267 -18.84 19.72 2.38
CA SER A 267 -18.13 18.88 3.35
C SER A 267 -18.50 17.39 3.28
N SER A 268 -19.44 17.01 2.41
CA SER A 268 -19.90 15.63 2.24
C SER A 268 -18.88 14.72 1.56
N PHE A 269 -17.90 15.28 0.84
CA PHE A 269 -16.82 14.53 0.21
C PHE A 269 -15.49 15.28 0.33
N ARG A 270 -14.39 14.57 0.10
CA ARG A 270 -13.04 15.15 0.14
C ARG A 270 -12.57 15.47 -1.27
N VAL A 271 -11.97 16.64 -1.46
CA VAL A 271 -11.37 17.03 -2.73
C VAL A 271 -9.86 17.21 -2.58
N LEU A 272 -9.10 16.83 -3.59
CA LEU A 272 -7.66 17.03 -3.68
C LEU A 272 -7.28 17.34 -5.13
N VAL A 273 -6.45 18.35 -5.33
CA VAL A 273 -5.92 18.73 -6.64
C VAL A 273 -4.39 18.67 -6.65
N HIS A 274 -3.82 18.12 -7.72
CA HIS A 274 -2.38 18.07 -7.98
C HIS A 274 -2.08 18.86 -9.25
N LEU A 275 -1.15 19.83 -9.18
CA LEU A 275 -0.78 20.68 -10.30
C LEU A 275 0.73 20.61 -10.59
N PRO A 276 1.15 20.40 -11.84
CA PRO A 276 2.55 20.54 -12.25
C PRO A 276 2.94 22.02 -12.27
N GLU A 277 4.16 22.36 -11.84
CA GLU A 277 4.71 23.71 -11.95
C GLU A 277 5.33 23.99 -13.32
N GLY A 278 5.62 22.94 -14.10
CA GLY A 278 6.33 23.02 -15.36
C GLY A 278 7.85 22.95 -15.19
N LEU A 279 8.54 22.88 -16.32
CA LEU A 279 10.00 22.83 -16.39
C LEU A 279 10.59 24.26 -16.32
N PRO A 280 11.87 24.40 -15.94
CA PRO A 280 12.56 25.68 -16.04
C PRO A 280 12.46 26.28 -17.45
N GLY A 281 11.85 27.46 -17.58
CA GLY A 281 11.61 28.13 -18.87
C GLY A 281 10.30 27.74 -19.57
N ASN A 282 9.57 26.72 -19.08
CA ASN A 282 8.24 26.32 -19.54
C ASN A 282 7.28 26.16 -18.35
N GLU A 283 6.94 27.30 -17.74
CA GLU A 283 6.10 27.33 -16.54
C GLU A 283 4.65 26.95 -16.85
N SER A 284 4.08 26.04 -16.05
CA SER A 284 2.72 25.56 -16.25
C SER A 284 1.67 26.62 -15.87
N THR A 285 0.54 26.60 -16.60
CA THR A 285 -0.64 27.41 -16.28
C THR A 285 -1.87 26.55 -16.14
N VAL A 286 -2.82 27.00 -15.31
CA VAL A 286 -4.12 26.37 -15.12
C VAL A 286 -5.24 27.38 -15.32
N GLY A 287 -6.32 26.95 -15.98
CA GLY A 287 -7.51 27.79 -16.15
C GLY A 287 -8.28 27.93 -14.84
N VAL A 288 -8.46 29.15 -14.32
CA VAL A 288 -9.33 29.39 -13.16
C VAL A 288 -10.70 29.83 -13.63
N VAL A 289 -11.70 29.00 -13.37
CA VAL A 289 -13.09 29.23 -13.76
C VAL A 289 -13.79 30.13 -12.74
N ARG A 290 -14.30 31.28 -13.21
CA ARG A 290 -15.05 32.24 -12.39
C ARG A 290 -16.44 32.48 -12.96
N ARG A 291 -17.42 32.67 -12.08
CA ARG A 291 -18.71 33.28 -12.41
C ARG A 291 -18.74 34.67 -11.75
N PRO A 292 -18.44 35.76 -12.49
CA PRO A 292 -18.46 37.09 -11.93
C PRO A 292 -19.87 37.42 -11.43
N GLU A 293 -19.98 37.94 -10.22
CA GLU A 293 -21.24 38.44 -9.68
C GLU A 293 -21.11 39.96 -9.50
N VAL A 294 -22.01 40.71 -10.13
CA VAL A 294 -22.07 42.17 -9.99
C VAL A 294 -23.47 42.52 -9.48
N LEU A 295 -23.54 43.08 -8.27
CA LEU A 295 -24.80 43.52 -7.65
C LEU A 295 -25.88 42.41 -7.62
N GLY A 296 -25.50 41.16 -7.34
CA GLY A 296 -26.43 40.02 -7.26
C GLY A 296 -26.81 39.40 -8.61
N ILE A 297 -26.32 39.95 -9.74
CA ILE A 297 -26.53 39.37 -11.07
C ILE A 297 -25.33 38.48 -11.41
N GLN A 298 -25.58 37.18 -11.59
CA GLN A 298 -24.58 36.23 -12.04
C GLN A 298 -24.27 36.43 -13.53
N GLY A 299 -23.03 36.81 -13.82
CA GLY A 299 -22.50 36.94 -15.17
C GLY A 299 -22.16 35.58 -15.80
N LYS A 300 -21.83 35.60 -17.09
CA LYS A 300 -21.37 34.40 -17.81
C LYS A 300 -20.07 33.87 -17.21
N ARG A 301 -19.95 32.54 -17.19
CA ARG A 301 -18.73 31.83 -16.79
C ARG A 301 -17.54 32.27 -17.66
N LYS A 302 -16.41 32.59 -17.02
CA LYS A 302 -15.15 32.99 -17.66
C LYS A 302 -14.01 32.13 -17.11
N THR A 303 -13.09 31.72 -17.96
CA THR A 303 -11.85 31.03 -17.55
C THR A 303 -10.68 32.00 -17.71
N VAL A 304 -9.87 32.14 -16.66
CA VAL A 304 -8.68 32.99 -16.66
C VAL A 304 -7.45 32.14 -16.42
N GLN A 305 -6.50 32.13 -17.35
CA GLN A 305 -5.26 31.40 -17.18
C GLN A 305 -4.43 32.02 -16.05
N LYS A 306 -3.92 31.15 -15.17
CA LYS A 306 -3.07 31.51 -14.04
C LYS A 306 -1.86 30.61 -14.01
N ARG A 307 -0.68 31.20 -13.84
CA ARG A 307 0.55 30.46 -13.59
C ARG A 307 0.41 29.66 -12.28
N VAL A 308 0.88 28.41 -12.32
CA VAL A 308 1.01 27.57 -11.13
C VAL A 308 2.27 28.02 -10.37
N THR A 309 2.14 28.22 -9.06
CA THR A 309 3.22 28.76 -8.21
C THR A 309 3.41 27.87 -6.99
N PRO A 310 4.64 27.69 -6.50
CA PRO A 310 4.92 26.89 -5.32
C PRO A 310 4.41 27.54 -4.03
N GLY A 311 4.04 26.69 -3.07
CA GLY A 311 3.97 26.94 -1.64
C GLY A 311 2.84 27.84 -1.11
N ILE A 312 2.68 27.74 0.21
CA ILE A 312 1.93 28.70 1.03
C ILE A 312 2.90 29.82 1.45
N GLY A 313 2.60 31.09 1.16
CA GLY A 313 3.39 32.27 1.57
C GLY A 313 4.11 33.00 0.43
N ALA A 314 4.04 32.50 -0.81
CA ALA A 314 4.66 33.14 -1.98
C ALA A 314 3.79 34.24 -2.63
N GLY A 315 2.62 34.56 -2.07
CA GLY A 315 1.61 35.44 -2.66
C GLY A 315 0.90 34.87 -3.90
N GLY A 316 1.15 33.58 -4.18
CA GLY A 316 0.89 32.89 -5.44
C GLY A 316 -0.56 32.46 -5.68
N LEU A 317 -0.75 31.52 -6.62
CA LEU A 317 -2.04 30.89 -6.88
C LEU A 317 -2.46 30.00 -5.68
N GLN A 318 -1.52 29.20 -5.15
CA GLN A 318 -1.79 28.23 -4.10
C GLN A 318 -2.30 28.88 -2.80
N ASP A 319 -1.75 30.05 -2.42
CA ASP A 319 -2.22 30.87 -1.30
C ASP A 319 -3.70 31.27 -1.35
N LYS A 320 -4.26 31.31 -2.56
CA LYS A 320 -5.63 31.79 -2.79
C LYS A 320 -6.64 30.65 -2.88
N ILE A 321 -6.18 29.40 -2.96
CA ILE A 321 -7.03 28.22 -3.12
C ILE A 321 -7.47 27.74 -1.73
N VAL A 322 -8.78 27.70 -1.50
CA VAL A 322 -9.37 27.31 -0.20
C VAL A 322 -9.61 25.81 -0.04
N TYR A 323 -9.35 25.03 -1.09
CA TYR A 323 -9.43 23.57 -1.09
C TYR A 323 -8.03 22.94 -1.23
N PRO A 324 -7.82 21.69 -0.75
CA PRO A 324 -6.49 21.06 -0.82
C PRO A 324 -5.96 20.99 -2.25
N CYS A 325 -4.86 21.69 -2.50
CA CYS A 325 -4.17 21.74 -3.78
C CYS A 325 -2.67 21.69 -3.52
N PHE A 326 -1.96 20.80 -4.22
CA PHE A 326 -0.50 20.68 -4.14
C PHE A 326 0.13 20.92 -5.50
N THR A 327 1.32 21.51 -5.49
CA THR A 327 2.14 21.75 -6.67
C THR A 327 3.40 20.88 -6.65
N TYR A 328 3.93 20.60 -7.83
CA TYR A 328 5.08 19.72 -8.05
C TYR A 328 6.08 20.42 -8.96
N GLU A 329 7.26 20.69 -8.42
CA GLU A 329 8.33 21.39 -9.11
C GLU A 329 9.00 20.50 -10.16
N GLY A 330 9.35 21.09 -11.31
CA GLY A 330 10.17 20.42 -12.32
C GLY A 330 9.47 19.30 -13.09
N VAL A 331 8.13 19.26 -13.08
CA VAL A 331 7.33 18.25 -13.80
C VAL A 331 6.23 18.89 -14.63
N GLU A 332 5.78 18.18 -15.66
CA GLU A 332 4.68 18.57 -16.56
C GLU A 332 3.43 17.70 -16.32
N ALA A 333 2.31 18.01 -16.99
CA ALA A 333 1.13 17.15 -16.93
C ALA A 333 1.47 15.76 -17.50
N GLY A 334 0.97 14.70 -16.87
CA GLY A 334 1.37 13.32 -17.18
C GLY A 334 2.40 12.72 -16.21
N PHE A 335 2.94 13.50 -15.27
CA PHE A 335 3.98 13.03 -14.33
C PHE A 335 3.60 11.81 -13.46
N ALA A 336 2.31 11.46 -13.39
CA ALA A 336 1.76 10.37 -12.59
C ALA A 336 1.23 9.19 -13.44
N GLU A 337 1.50 9.17 -14.74
CA GLU A 337 1.13 8.09 -15.67
C GLU A 337 2.39 7.36 -16.13
N HIS A 338 2.52 6.07 -15.82
CA HIS A 338 3.77 5.31 -15.96
C HIS A 338 4.14 5.00 -17.42
N ASP A 339 3.20 5.19 -18.34
CA ASP A 339 3.33 4.96 -19.78
C ASP A 339 3.61 6.24 -20.58
N LEU A 340 3.77 7.39 -19.91
CA LEU A 340 4.13 8.68 -20.51
C LEU A 340 5.61 9.04 -20.27
N ASP A 341 6.19 9.81 -21.20
CA ASP A 341 7.57 10.29 -21.09
C ASP A 341 7.73 11.32 -19.96
N GLU A 342 6.64 12.00 -19.60
CA GLU A 342 6.57 12.97 -18.51
C GLU A 342 6.59 12.34 -17.11
N TYR A 343 6.49 11.00 -17.01
CA TYR A 343 6.47 10.29 -15.73
C TYR A 343 7.66 10.66 -14.84
N ASP A 344 7.37 11.10 -13.62
CA ASP A 344 8.37 11.38 -12.60
C ASP A 344 8.04 10.61 -11.31
N ALA A 345 8.89 9.63 -10.99
CA ALA A 345 8.68 8.74 -9.86
C ALA A 345 8.69 9.46 -8.49
N VAL A 346 9.33 10.62 -8.37
CA VAL A 346 9.42 11.38 -7.12
C VAL A 346 8.13 12.16 -6.89
N ALA A 347 7.68 12.90 -7.91
CA ALA A 347 6.44 13.65 -7.90
C ALA A 347 5.22 12.71 -7.80
N ASP A 348 5.20 11.63 -8.57
CA ASP A 348 4.16 10.60 -8.47
C ASP A 348 4.09 10.01 -7.07
N ALA A 349 5.22 9.56 -6.49
CA ALA A 349 5.20 8.95 -5.16
C ALA A 349 4.63 9.89 -4.09
N LEU A 350 4.86 11.21 -4.18
CA LEU A 350 4.26 12.21 -3.29
C LEU A 350 2.76 12.42 -3.56
N ALA A 351 2.37 12.53 -4.83
CA ALA A 351 0.97 12.64 -5.24
C ALA A 351 0.15 11.41 -4.84
N TRP A 352 0.68 10.22 -5.10
CA TRP A 352 0.14 8.94 -4.69
C TRP A 352 -0.16 8.88 -3.19
N SER A 353 0.82 9.16 -2.31
CA SER A 353 0.61 9.12 -0.86
C SER A 353 -0.51 10.07 -0.40
N ARG A 354 -0.59 11.27 -0.99
CA ARG A 354 -1.65 12.27 -0.70
C ARG A 354 -3.02 11.80 -1.19
N SER A 355 -3.09 11.24 -2.39
CA SER A 355 -4.30 10.68 -3.01
C SER A 355 -4.82 9.50 -2.21
N LEU A 356 -3.97 8.52 -1.91
CA LEU A 356 -4.30 7.33 -1.13
C LEU A 356 -4.82 7.71 0.27
N SER A 357 -4.16 8.67 0.94
CA SER A 357 -4.63 9.20 2.23
C SER A 357 -6.05 9.78 2.11
N THR A 358 -6.30 10.56 1.07
CA THR A 358 -7.59 11.23 0.86
C THR A 358 -8.70 10.22 0.59
N VAL A 359 -8.48 9.29 -0.33
CA VAL A 359 -9.44 8.24 -0.70
C VAL A 359 -9.74 7.32 0.50
N ARG A 360 -8.72 6.84 1.22
CA ARG A 360 -8.94 6.01 2.42
C ARG A 360 -9.74 6.75 3.50
N LYS A 361 -9.45 8.03 3.74
CA LYS A 361 -10.25 8.86 4.65
C LYS A 361 -11.68 9.07 4.16
N GLY A 362 -11.92 9.11 2.85
CA GLY A 362 -13.26 9.15 2.24
C GLY A 362 -14.07 7.89 2.54
N PHE A 363 -13.44 6.73 2.43
CA PHE A 363 -14.03 5.43 2.75
C PHE A 363 -14.04 5.07 4.24
N SER A 364 -13.36 5.85 5.08
CA SER A 364 -13.11 5.48 6.48
C SER A 364 -12.42 4.11 6.58
N ALA A 365 -11.45 3.88 5.69
CA ALA A 365 -10.63 2.67 5.66
C ALA A 365 -9.51 2.79 6.71
N GLU A 366 -9.42 1.80 7.59
CA GLU A 366 -8.37 1.69 8.61
C GLU A 366 -7.36 0.62 8.22
N VAL A 367 -6.10 0.95 8.51
CA VAL A 367 -4.95 0.37 7.85
C VAL A 367 -3.83 0.24 8.87
N ASP A 368 -3.42 -1.00 9.17
CA ASP A 368 -2.43 -1.28 10.21
C ASP A 368 -1.06 -1.61 9.58
N LEU A 369 -0.29 -0.55 9.34
CA LEU A 369 1.07 -0.65 8.79
C LEU A 369 2.07 -1.14 9.83
N GLU A 370 1.84 -0.78 11.09
CA GLU A 370 2.78 -1.03 12.19
C GLU A 370 2.90 -2.51 12.46
N ARG A 371 1.79 -3.26 12.47
CA ARG A 371 1.85 -4.71 12.65
C ARG A 371 2.72 -5.40 11.61
N VAL A 372 2.60 -5.05 10.33
CA VAL A 372 3.41 -5.64 9.25
C VAL A 372 4.88 -5.28 9.43
N TRP A 373 5.16 -4.06 9.89
CA TRP A 373 6.51 -3.61 10.17
C TRP A 373 7.13 -4.32 11.39
N GLU A 374 6.38 -4.47 12.47
CA GLU A 374 6.81 -5.20 13.67
C GLU A 374 7.08 -6.68 13.36
N GLU A 375 6.26 -7.31 12.53
CA GLU A 375 6.52 -8.66 12.03
C GLU A 375 7.84 -8.75 11.26
N ASN A 376 8.15 -7.74 10.42
CA ASN A 376 9.41 -7.67 9.67
C ASN A 376 10.62 -7.51 10.61
N GLU A 377 10.56 -6.56 11.54
CA GLU A 377 11.60 -6.29 12.54
C GLU A 377 11.84 -7.49 13.48
N GLU A 378 10.77 -8.17 13.90
CA GLU A 378 10.86 -9.39 14.70
C GLU A 378 11.68 -10.47 13.97
N GLN A 379 11.47 -10.65 12.66
CA GLN A 379 12.27 -11.61 11.88
C GLN A 379 13.71 -11.15 11.67
N LYS A 380 13.99 -9.85 11.61
CA LYS A 380 15.36 -9.33 11.48
C LYS A 380 16.19 -9.56 12.75
N TYR A 381 15.63 -9.27 13.92
CA TYR A 381 16.44 -9.17 15.14
C TYR A 381 16.26 -10.35 16.10
N ARG A 382 15.10 -11.02 16.11
CA ARG A 382 14.82 -12.12 17.04
C ARG A 382 14.62 -13.46 16.33
N GLY A 383 13.67 -13.52 15.40
CA GLY A 383 13.29 -14.76 14.71
C GLY A 383 14.34 -15.29 13.73
N LYS A 384 15.08 -14.39 13.06
CA LYS A 384 16.13 -14.68 12.08
C LYS A 384 15.72 -15.64 10.95
N SER A 385 14.42 -15.69 10.62
CA SER A 385 13.89 -16.50 9.52
C SER A 385 13.85 -15.68 8.24
N VAL A 386 14.71 -16.01 7.28
CA VAL A 386 14.75 -15.34 5.96
C VAL A 386 13.41 -15.50 5.23
N ASP A 387 12.81 -16.69 5.23
CA ASP A 387 11.58 -16.93 4.49
C ASP A 387 10.40 -16.13 5.08
N LYS A 388 10.22 -16.15 6.41
CA LYS A 388 9.18 -15.32 7.07
C LYS A 388 9.43 -13.83 6.89
N LEU A 389 10.68 -13.39 6.87
CA LEU A 389 11.04 -12.01 6.59
C LEU A 389 10.61 -11.61 5.17
N LEU A 390 10.92 -12.44 4.17
CA LEU A 390 10.54 -12.19 2.78
C LEU A 390 9.02 -12.25 2.55
N ASP A 391 8.27 -13.01 3.34
CA ASP A 391 6.81 -13.03 3.30
C ASP A 391 6.19 -11.66 3.67
N THR A 392 6.91 -10.79 4.36
CA THR A 392 6.47 -9.42 4.68
C THR A 392 6.66 -8.44 3.52
N TYR A 393 7.49 -8.77 2.53
CA TYR A 393 7.74 -7.90 1.38
C TYR A 393 6.69 -8.07 0.29
N THR A 394 6.45 -7.00 -0.48
CA THR A 394 5.61 -7.06 -1.67
C THR A 394 6.32 -7.82 -2.79
N LYS A 395 5.55 -8.31 -3.76
CA LYS A 395 6.08 -8.92 -4.99
C LYS A 395 6.23 -7.92 -6.12
N ALA A 396 5.41 -6.88 -6.12
CA ALA A 396 5.41 -5.80 -7.09
C ALA A 396 4.89 -4.52 -6.41
N PRO A 397 5.46 -3.34 -6.70
CA PRO A 397 6.72 -3.11 -7.44
C PRO A 397 7.93 -3.80 -6.80
N THR A 398 9.07 -3.84 -7.49
CA THR A 398 10.28 -4.52 -7.02
C THR A 398 10.69 -4.01 -5.64
N PRO A 399 10.70 -4.87 -4.61
CA PRO A 399 11.02 -4.44 -3.27
C PRO A 399 12.52 -4.23 -3.08
N PHE A 400 12.93 -3.35 -2.17
CA PHE A 400 14.36 -3.15 -1.88
C PHE A 400 14.63 -2.69 -0.44
N ILE A 401 15.87 -2.88 -0.01
CA ILE A 401 16.45 -2.26 1.18
C ILE A 401 17.73 -1.53 0.78
N ASN A 402 17.92 -0.33 1.30
CA ASN A 402 19.13 0.47 1.09
C ASN A 402 19.62 1.08 2.41
N PHE A 403 20.80 0.65 2.85
CA PHE A 403 21.56 1.31 3.89
C PHE A 403 22.37 2.43 3.25
N THR A 404 21.79 3.62 3.19
CA THR A 404 22.22 4.70 2.31
C THR A 404 23.69 5.11 2.50
N PRO A 405 24.21 5.28 3.72
CA PRO A 405 25.60 5.70 3.94
C PRO A 405 26.66 4.71 3.42
N THR A 406 26.34 3.42 3.33
CA THR A 406 27.26 2.39 2.82
C THR A 406 26.88 1.86 1.45
N MET A 407 25.72 2.28 0.91
CA MET A 407 25.09 1.74 -0.29
C MET A 407 24.94 0.21 -0.28
N THR A 408 24.85 -0.39 0.92
CA THR A 408 24.63 -1.83 1.07
C THR A 408 23.13 -2.14 1.10
N GLY A 409 22.76 -3.35 0.68
CA GLY A 409 21.36 -3.75 0.61
C GLY A 409 21.10 -4.70 -0.55
N ALA A 410 19.86 -4.71 -1.03
CA ALA A 410 19.45 -5.53 -2.17
C ALA A 410 18.11 -5.05 -2.77
N SER A 411 17.88 -5.42 -4.04
CA SER A 411 16.66 -5.13 -4.77
C SER A 411 16.11 -6.40 -5.42
N GLY A 412 14.80 -6.64 -5.25
CA GLY A 412 14.12 -7.85 -5.68
C GLY A 412 14.24 -9.00 -4.67
N LEU A 413 13.20 -9.85 -4.62
CA LEU A 413 13.13 -10.97 -3.66
C LEU A 413 14.34 -11.93 -3.70
N PRO A 414 14.91 -12.30 -4.87
CA PRO A 414 16.08 -13.17 -4.91
C PRO A 414 17.31 -12.56 -4.23
N ASP A 415 17.60 -11.28 -4.50
CA ASP A 415 18.77 -10.61 -3.92
C ASP A 415 18.52 -10.24 -2.46
N LEU A 416 17.29 -9.88 -2.08
CA LEU A 416 16.91 -9.72 -0.68
C LEU A 416 17.14 -11.01 0.10
N LYS A 417 16.75 -12.16 -0.46
CA LYS A 417 16.99 -13.48 0.15
C LYS A 417 18.47 -13.72 0.39
N ARG A 418 19.30 -13.44 -0.62
CA ARG A 418 20.76 -13.57 -0.53
C ARG A 418 21.34 -12.61 0.51
N PHE A 419 20.96 -11.34 0.46
CA PHE A 419 21.43 -10.31 1.38
C PHE A 419 21.15 -10.68 2.85
N TYR A 420 19.90 -11.02 3.15
CA TYR A 420 19.51 -11.39 4.50
C TYR A 420 20.18 -12.67 4.99
N ARG A 421 20.26 -13.70 4.15
CA ARG A 421 20.91 -14.98 4.49
C ARG A 421 22.41 -14.83 4.73
N ASP A 422 23.12 -14.15 3.85
CA ASP A 422 24.57 -14.23 3.77
C ASP A 422 25.29 -13.08 4.49
N TYR A 423 24.66 -11.89 4.56
CA TYR A 423 25.33 -10.65 4.99
C TYR A 423 24.69 -9.99 6.21
N PHE A 424 23.35 -10.05 6.37
CA PHE A 424 22.66 -9.34 7.45
C PHE A 424 22.37 -10.23 8.67
N LEU A 425 21.68 -11.37 8.51
CA LEU A 425 21.26 -12.20 9.65
C LEU A 425 22.35 -13.14 10.17
N LYS A 426 23.41 -13.35 9.39
CA LYS A 426 24.49 -14.29 9.68
C LYS A 426 25.34 -13.89 10.89
N THR A 427 25.63 -12.59 11.02
CA THR A 427 26.49 -12.05 12.07
C THR A 427 25.83 -10.85 12.74
N SER A 428 25.76 -10.89 14.07
CA SER A 428 25.28 -9.79 14.89
C SER A 428 26.05 -9.82 16.21
N PRO A 429 26.61 -8.70 16.68
CA PRO A 429 27.35 -8.70 17.93
C PRO A 429 26.38 -8.99 19.09
N PRO A 430 26.75 -9.81 20.09
CA PRO A 430 25.87 -10.12 21.23
C PRO A 430 25.41 -8.90 22.02
N SER A 431 26.17 -7.80 21.95
CA SER A 431 25.86 -6.52 22.58
C SER A 431 24.91 -5.63 21.76
N LEU A 432 24.47 -6.05 20.57
CA LEU A 432 23.58 -5.23 19.74
C LEU A 432 22.29 -4.97 20.49
N HIS A 433 22.02 -3.70 20.76
CA HIS A 433 20.81 -3.24 21.39
C HIS A 433 20.19 -2.12 20.56
N MET A 434 18.89 -2.21 20.36
CA MET A 434 18.10 -1.25 19.61
C MET A 434 16.92 -0.77 20.44
N ARG A 435 16.65 0.53 20.40
CA ARG A 435 15.50 1.15 21.07
C ARG A 435 14.82 2.10 20.10
N LEU A 436 13.52 1.90 19.89
CA LEU A 436 12.67 2.86 19.19
C LEU A 436 12.54 4.14 20.04
N ILE A 437 12.95 5.26 19.46
CA ILE A 437 12.80 6.60 20.04
C ILE A 437 11.44 7.16 19.63
N SER A 438 11.18 7.20 18.32
CA SER A 438 9.95 7.73 17.76
C SER A 438 9.52 6.94 16.52
N ARG A 439 8.20 6.95 16.26
CA ARG A 439 7.58 6.36 15.07
C ARG A 439 6.54 7.32 14.51
N THR A 440 6.60 7.56 13.20
CA THR A 440 5.60 8.31 12.45
C THR A 440 4.96 7.44 11.36
N THR A 441 3.64 7.26 11.45
CA THR A 441 2.87 6.44 10.50
C THR A 441 2.07 7.32 9.54
N GLY A 442 2.32 7.15 8.23
CA GLY A 442 1.63 7.82 7.14
C GLY A 442 0.57 6.95 6.46
N ALA A 443 0.15 7.33 5.25
CA ALA A 443 -0.79 6.52 4.47
C ALA A 443 -0.15 5.22 3.96
N ASP A 444 1.10 5.29 3.50
CA ASP A 444 1.83 4.16 2.92
C ASP A 444 3.28 4.10 3.40
N ARG A 445 3.61 4.76 4.50
CA ARG A 445 4.96 4.83 5.05
C ARG A 445 4.99 4.75 6.57
N VAL A 446 6.06 4.17 7.10
CA VAL A 446 6.45 4.25 8.51
C VAL A 446 7.85 4.86 8.57
N VAL A 447 8.07 5.82 9.46
CA VAL A 447 9.38 6.39 9.74
C VAL A 447 9.73 6.09 11.18
N ASP A 448 10.79 5.32 11.39
CA ASP A 448 11.30 4.96 12.70
C ASP A 448 12.62 5.69 12.97
N GLU A 449 12.72 6.26 14.16
CA GLU A 449 13.96 6.77 14.73
C GLU A 449 14.42 5.81 15.82
N LEU A 450 15.64 5.28 15.68
CA LEU A 450 16.16 4.17 16.45
C LEU A 450 17.48 4.54 17.09
N TYR A 451 17.59 4.43 18.40
CA TYR A 451 18.88 4.43 19.08
C TYR A 451 19.49 3.02 18.99
N ILE A 452 20.69 2.92 18.45
CA ILE A 452 21.43 1.66 18.30
C ILE A 452 22.76 1.76 19.03
N ASN A 453 23.06 0.78 19.88
CA ASN A 453 24.38 0.62 20.45
C ASN A 453 24.90 -0.81 20.30
N PHE A 454 26.21 -0.94 20.12
CA PHE A 454 26.90 -2.23 20.06
C PHE A 454 28.40 -2.08 20.30
N LYS A 455 29.07 -3.18 20.63
CA LYS A 455 30.52 -3.33 20.51
C LYS A 455 30.83 -4.07 19.20
N HIS A 456 31.72 -3.55 18.38
CA HIS A 456 32.06 -4.11 17.07
C HIS A 456 32.97 -5.36 17.21
N THR A 457 32.37 -6.48 17.64
CA THR A 457 33.06 -7.76 17.90
C THR A 457 32.97 -8.78 16.75
N CYS A 458 32.18 -8.49 15.72
CA CYS A 458 32.04 -9.31 14.52
C CYS A 458 31.85 -8.40 13.30
N GLN A 459 32.03 -8.94 12.10
CA GLN A 459 31.83 -8.20 10.86
C GLN A 459 30.34 -7.80 10.71
N MET A 460 30.09 -6.53 10.43
CA MET A 460 28.75 -5.96 10.25
C MET A 460 28.64 -5.25 8.90
N HIS A 461 28.33 -6.01 7.85
CA HIS A 461 28.38 -5.52 6.47
C HIS A 461 27.50 -4.31 6.19
N TRP A 462 26.38 -4.15 6.89
CA TRP A 462 25.43 -3.06 6.64
C TRP A 462 25.98 -1.69 7.07
N ILE A 463 26.79 -1.64 8.14
CA ILE A 463 27.31 -0.39 8.74
C ILE A 463 28.80 -0.17 8.50
N LEU A 464 29.60 -1.25 8.51
CA LEU A 464 31.06 -1.24 8.40
C LEU A 464 31.52 -2.31 7.39
N PRO A 465 31.12 -2.19 6.10
CA PRO A 465 31.49 -3.17 5.09
C PRO A 465 33.01 -3.26 4.93
N GLY A 466 33.55 -4.48 5.05
CA GLY A 466 34.98 -4.76 4.87
C GLY A 466 35.86 -4.46 6.10
N VAL A 467 35.33 -3.85 7.16
CA VAL A 467 36.09 -3.56 8.38
C VAL A 467 36.07 -4.77 9.31
N PRO A 468 37.24 -5.28 9.76
CA PRO A 468 37.30 -6.36 10.75
C PRO A 468 36.85 -5.87 12.14
N PRO A 469 36.53 -6.77 13.09
CA PRO A 469 36.14 -6.39 14.44
C PRO A 469 37.14 -5.44 15.10
N THR A 470 36.73 -4.20 15.36
CA THR A 470 37.57 -3.17 16.00
C THR A 470 37.50 -3.24 17.53
N ASN A 471 36.53 -3.98 18.07
CA ASN A 471 36.23 -4.07 19.50
C ASN A 471 35.89 -2.71 20.16
N GLN A 472 35.59 -1.68 19.37
CA GLN A 472 35.12 -0.40 19.87
C GLN A 472 33.61 -0.41 20.09
N LYS A 473 33.15 0.45 21.01
CA LYS A 473 31.71 0.69 21.21
C LYS A 473 31.25 1.75 20.22
N VAL A 474 30.03 1.57 19.72
CA VAL A 474 29.35 2.50 18.83
C VAL A 474 27.98 2.79 19.43
N GLU A 475 27.63 4.07 19.51
CA GLU A 475 26.31 4.60 19.84
C GLU A 475 25.90 5.55 18.70
N ILE A 476 24.78 5.26 18.04
CA ILE A 476 24.27 6.05 16.91
C ILE A 476 22.75 6.10 16.91
N VAL A 477 22.21 7.15 16.28
CA VAL A 477 20.79 7.22 15.90
C VAL A 477 20.67 6.84 14.44
N VAL A 478 19.69 5.98 14.16
CA VAL A 478 19.36 5.48 12.82
C VAL A 478 17.92 5.90 12.49
N VAL A 479 17.72 6.42 11.28
CA VAL A 479 16.38 6.70 10.75
C VAL A 479 16.07 5.68 9.65
N SER A 480 14.99 4.92 9.83
CA SER A 480 14.47 3.99 8.82
C SER A 480 13.18 4.54 8.22
N ILE A 481 13.15 4.71 6.90
CA ILE A 481 11.97 5.11 6.14
C ILE A 481 11.47 3.89 5.36
N VAL A 482 10.34 3.36 5.80
CA VAL A 482 9.74 2.14 5.27
C VAL A 482 8.52 2.49 4.42
N GLY A 483 8.56 2.17 3.13
CA GLY A 483 7.45 2.33 2.20
C GLY A 483 6.68 1.03 2.02
N PHE A 484 5.36 1.13 1.90
CA PHE A 484 4.45 -0.01 1.77
C PHE A 484 3.66 0.05 0.48
N ARG A 485 3.33 -1.13 -0.02
CA ARG A 485 2.41 -1.34 -1.15
C ARG A 485 1.51 -2.51 -0.81
N ALA A 486 0.20 -2.33 -0.92
CA ALA A 486 -0.79 -3.38 -0.67
C ALA A 486 -0.64 -4.06 0.71
N GLY A 487 -0.23 -3.32 1.73
CA GLY A 487 -0.03 -3.86 3.08
C GLY A 487 1.22 -4.72 3.26
N LYS A 488 2.18 -4.61 2.35
CA LYS A 488 3.47 -5.29 2.42
C LYS A 488 4.61 -4.29 2.27
N VAL A 489 5.75 -4.62 2.85
CA VAL A 489 6.95 -3.79 2.76
C VAL A 489 7.41 -3.74 1.31
N TRP A 490 7.51 -2.55 0.75
CA TRP A 490 8.06 -2.34 -0.58
C TRP A 490 9.50 -1.84 -0.49
N SER A 491 9.75 -0.79 0.29
CA SER A 491 11.09 -0.22 0.39
C SER A 491 11.46 0.05 1.83
N GLU A 492 12.76 -0.03 2.10
CA GLU A 492 13.34 0.41 3.36
C GLU A 492 14.61 1.20 3.03
N ARG A 493 14.68 2.44 3.52
CA ARG A 493 15.84 3.32 3.35
C ARG A 493 16.33 3.71 4.73
N VAL A 494 17.57 3.37 5.03
CA VAL A 494 18.17 3.53 6.35
C VAL A 494 19.26 4.59 6.28
N TYR A 495 19.25 5.53 7.21
CA TYR A 495 20.16 6.66 7.30
C TYR A 495 20.77 6.73 8.70
N TRP A 496 22.04 7.14 8.78
CA TRP A 496 22.75 7.46 10.01
C TRP A 496 23.99 8.29 9.65
N ASP A 497 24.67 8.83 10.65
CA ASP A 497 25.94 9.53 10.48
C ASP A 497 27.12 8.52 10.40
N GLN A 498 27.64 8.31 9.20
CA GLN A 498 28.76 7.40 8.98
C GLN A 498 30.10 7.99 9.45
N ALA A 499 30.27 9.31 9.48
CA ALA A 499 31.48 9.93 9.99
C ALA A 499 31.60 9.67 11.51
N SER A 500 30.49 9.81 12.24
CA SER A 500 30.41 9.44 13.66
C SER A 500 30.77 7.98 13.89
N VAL A 501 30.24 7.05 13.08
CA VAL A 501 30.59 5.62 13.18
C VAL A 501 32.08 5.40 12.97
N LEU A 502 32.67 5.97 11.92
CA LEU A 502 34.10 5.81 11.58
C LEU A 502 35.00 6.39 12.66
N PHE A 503 34.62 7.55 13.23
CA PHE A 503 35.32 8.16 14.35
C PHE A 503 35.29 7.26 15.59
N GLN A 504 34.10 6.79 15.99
CA GLN A 504 33.93 5.91 17.15
C GLN A 504 34.68 4.58 17.03
N VAL A 505 34.89 4.06 15.81
CA VAL A 505 35.69 2.84 15.59
C VAL A 505 37.18 3.09 15.34
N GLY A 506 37.63 4.35 15.38
CA GLY A 506 39.03 4.74 15.22
C GLY A 506 39.55 4.70 13.78
N LEU A 507 38.67 4.85 12.80
CA LEU A 507 39.01 4.90 11.37
C LEU A 507 38.97 6.32 10.78
N LEU A 508 38.41 7.28 11.52
CA LEU A 508 38.43 8.70 11.20
C LEU A 508 39.04 9.44 12.38
N ASP A 509 40.07 10.24 12.12
CA ASP A 509 40.64 11.16 13.09
C ASP A 509 40.16 12.58 12.75
N PRO A 510 39.33 13.23 13.60
CA PRO A 510 38.87 14.59 13.35
C PRO A 510 39.99 15.63 13.28
N GLU A 511 41.16 15.39 13.88
CA GLU A 511 42.29 16.33 13.88
C GLU A 511 43.07 16.33 12.55
N GLU A 512 42.87 15.32 11.70
CA GLU A 512 43.53 15.17 10.40
C GLU A 512 42.86 16.04 9.32
N VAL A 513 42.85 17.35 9.54
CA VAL A 513 42.32 18.35 8.61
C VAL A 513 43.26 18.52 7.40
N PRO A 514 42.75 18.65 6.15
CA PRO A 514 43.62 18.93 5.01
C PRO A 514 44.31 20.29 5.13
N GLU A 515 45.61 20.35 4.82
CA GLU A 515 46.47 21.54 5.04
C GLU A 515 45.90 22.85 4.49
N GLN A 516 45.23 22.82 3.34
CA GLN A 516 44.59 24.00 2.73
C GLN A 516 43.46 24.63 3.57
N PHE A 517 42.90 23.90 4.53
CA PHE A 517 41.86 24.38 5.44
C PHE A 517 42.41 24.75 6.82
N LYS A 518 43.63 24.34 7.16
CA LYS A 518 44.31 24.67 8.42
C LYS A 518 44.80 26.11 8.49
N ARG A 519 44.91 26.82 7.37
CA ARG A 519 45.37 28.22 7.31
C ARG A 519 44.58 28.99 6.24
N LYS A 520 44.06 30.16 6.57
CA LYS A 520 43.66 31.15 5.54
C LYS A 520 44.91 31.82 4.98
N GLU A 521 44.97 32.01 3.66
CA GLU A 521 46.01 32.85 3.05
C GLU A 521 45.87 34.30 3.55
N GLY A 522 46.84 34.78 4.34
CA GLY A 522 47.02 36.20 4.62
C GLY A 522 46.92 36.66 6.08
N ASP A 523 46.49 35.81 7.02
CA ASP A 523 46.30 36.19 8.42
C ASP A 523 47.26 35.45 9.37
N ASP A 524 48.00 36.21 10.18
CA ASP A 524 49.03 35.74 11.13
C ASP A 524 48.45 35.27 12.49
N GLU A 525 47.12 35.23 12.65
CA GLU A 525 46.46 34.81 13.90
C GLU A 525 45.33 33.79 13.64
N GLY A 526 45.52 32.54 14.08
CA GLY A 526 44.49 31.70 14.70
C GLY A 526 43.31 31.10 13.91
N ASP A 527 42.88 31.60 12.75
CA ASP A 527 41.52 31.33 12.22
C ASP A 527 41.37 30.14 11.24
N GLY A 528 42.17 29.08 11.40
CA GLY A 528 42.09 27.86 10.57
C GLY A 528 41.09 26.83 11.09
N LEU A 529 40.65 25.87 10.25
CA LEU A 529 39.87 24.74 10.74
C LEU A 529 40.77 23.81 11.56
N GLU A 530 40.57 23.76 12.88
CA GLU A 530 41.36 22.93 13.80
C GLU A 530 40.99 21.45 13.72
N MET A 531 39.68 21.15 13.64
CA MET A 531 39.16 19.79 13.57
C MET A 531 37.98 19.68 12.60
N LEU A 532 37.79 18.51 12.01
CA LEU A 532 36.60 18.21 11.22
C LEU A 532 35.36 18.26 12.13
N PRO A 533 34.23 18.85 11.67
CA PRO A 533 33.01 18.99 12.47
C PRO A 533 32.25 17.65 12.54
N VAL A 534 32.80 16.71 13.31
CA VAL A 534 32.29 15.34 13.45
C VAL A 534 32.07 15.05 14.92
N SER A 535 30.82 14.75 15.28
CA SER A 535 30.47 14.29 16.63
C SER A 535 30.53 12.76 16.72
N GLY A 536 30.97 12.24 17.84
CA GLY A 536 30.95 10.82 18.21
C GLY A 536 29.64 10.37 18.85
N SER A 537 29.76 9.58 19.92
CA SER A 537 28.62 9.00 20.65
C SER A 537 27.71 10.04 21.31
N GLU A 538 28.24 11.21 21.65
CA GLU A 538 27.55 12.34 22.25
C GLU A 538 26.34 12.79 21.42
N ALA A 539 26.43 12.74 20.08
CA ALA A 539 25.30 13.07 19.21
C ALA A 539 24.10 12.15 19.45
N ALA A 540 24.35 10.85 19.64
CA ALA A 540 23.29 9.88 19.91
C ALA A 540 22.72 10.05 21.33
N ARG A 541 23.55 10.40 22.31
CA ARG A 541 23.12 10.67 23.70
C ARG A 541 22.28 11.94 23.78
N LYS A 542 22.66 12.99 23.06
CA LYS A 542 21.90 14.24 23.00
C LYS A 542 20.50 14.07 22.43
N VAL A 543 20.29 13.13 21.50
CA VAL A 543 18.93 12.77 21.02
C VAL A 543 18.11 12.05 22.10
N MET A 544 18.75 11.20 22.90
CA MET A 544 18.10 10.47 24.00
C MET A 544 17.77 11.36 25.20
N ASP A 545 18.64 12.32 25.48
CA ASP A 545 18.53 13.31 26.54
C ASP A 545 19.16 14.63 26.08
N VAL A 546 18.32 15.62 25.78
CA VAL A 546 18.75 16.90 25.22
C VAL A 546 19.71 17.68 26.13
N GLU A 547 19.68 17.40 27.44
CA GLU A 547 20.53 18.05 28.45
C GLU A 547 21.86 17.30 28.67
N SER A 548 22.07 16.15 28.02
CA SER A 548 23.26 15.31 28.26
C SER A 548 24.57 15.88 27.70
N GLU A 549 24.49 16.81 26.76
CA GLU A 549 25.63 17.44 26.08
C GLU A 549 25.32 18.93 25.89
N GLU A 550 26.33 19.79 25.81
CA GLU A 550 26.16 21.22 25.59
C GLU A 550 25.75 21.53 24.14
N PHE A 551 25.19 22.72 23.89
CA PHE A 551 24.83 23.16 22.55
C PHE A 551 25.94 24.04 22.00
N ASN A 552 26.28 23.83 20.72
CA ASN A 552 27.24 24.64 19.97
C ASN A 552 28.71 24.48 20.40
N ASP A 553 29.07 23.36 21.01
CA ASP A 553 30.45 23.05 21.44
C ASP A 553 31.50 23.13 20.31
N MET A 554 31.08 23.01 19.04
CA MET A 554 31.94 23.14 17.85
C MET A 554 31.96 24.58 17.27
N ILE A 555 31.40 25.57 17.97
CA ILE A 555 31.41 26.98 17.59
C ILE A 555 32.15 27.73 18.70
N ASP A 556 33.42 28.04 18.49
CA ASP A 556 34.31 28.60 19.52
C ASP A 556 33.80 29.92 20.12
N ASP A 557 33.06 30.72 19.34
CA ASP A 557 32.53 32.05 19.72
C ASP A 557 31.03 32.05 20.10
N TRP A 558 30.42 30.91 20.47
CA TRP A 558 28.98 30.81 20.75
C TRP A 558 28.48 31.55 22.00
#